data_AF-A0A840BS44-F1
#
_entry.id   AF-A0A840BS44-F1
#
_cell.length_a   1.000
_cell.length_b   1.000
_cell.length_c   1.000
_cell.angle_alpha   90.00
_cell.angle_beta   90.00
_cell.angle_gamma   90.00
#
_symmetry.space_group_name_H-M   'P 1'
#
loop_
_entity.id
_entity.type
_entity.pdbx_description
1 polymer ?
#
loop_
_entity_poly.entity_id
_entity_poly.type
_entity_poly.pdbx_seq_one_letter_code
_entity_poly.pdbx_strand_id
1 'polypeptide(L)'
;MQALKLPPARGWIWVKEGFALYRRNPFALAANLMLMMLLIMLMLAGATALVGGDEKSPETMEKVALLAQCALSLLAPPLLVGLYEVCHRIHEGQMVMPAAVLGGFSRNIGRLMQLSGLMLAYSLAVFALEQLTQSPVVSVVLSMPLLMANWFSPLLTGRLGTPPLKSAFFSMIAVYRNLGAVAVFCLSSLVVFVLLPSLAAGLLTAIAPAFGAAIISVLALALLPALFSAFYASTRDIFPALWDAPAD
;
A
#
# COMPACT_ATOMS: atom_id res chain seq x y z
N MET A 1 -2.99 13.31 -18.75
CA MET A 1 -2.28 13.28 -17.47
C MET A 1 -0.83 12.98 -17.76
N GLN A 2 0.07 13.87 -17.38
CA GLN A 2 1.50 13.70 -17.63
C GLN A 2 2.18 13.35 -16.31
N ALA A 3 2.79 12.17 -16.25
CA ALA A 3 3.65 11.80 -15.12
C ALA A 3 4.98 12.55 -15.24
N LEU A 4 5.38 13.24 -14.19
CA LEU A 4 6.67 13.94 -14.16
C LEU A 4 7.82 12.93 -14.05
N LYS A 5 8.94 13.23 -14.71
CA LYS A 5 10.19 12.49 -14.58
C LYS A 5 11.07 13.20 -13.57
N LEU A 6 11.54 12.48 -12.56
CA LEU A 6 12.26 13.04 -11.42
C LEU A 6 13.68 12.45 -11.32
N PRO A 7 14.64 13.19 -10.75
CA PRO A 7 16.00 12.70 -10.56
C PRO A 7 16.03 11.58 -9.50
N PRO A 8 16.99 10.63 -9.57
CA PRO A 8 17.06 9.51 -8.63
C PRO A 8 17.13 9.92 -7.14
N ALA A 9 17.83 11.02 -6.84
CA ALA A 9 17.95 11.55 -5.48
C ALA A 9 16.59 11.89 -4.83
N ARG A 10 15.53 12.09 -5.64
CA ARG A 10 14.19 12.38 -5.14
C ARG A 10 13.62 11.24 -4.30
N GLY A 11 14.01 9.99 -4.58
CA GLY A 11 13.58 8.82 -3.81
C GLY A 11 13.88 8.93 -2.31
N TRP A 12 15.06 9.43 -1.94
CA TRP A 12 15.42 9.68 -0.54
C TRP A 12 14.62 10.82 0.06
N ILE A 13 14.32 11.84 -0.74
CA ILE A 13 13.57 13.00 -0.27
C ILE A 13 12.14 12.61 0.09
N TRP A 14 11.49 11.71 -0.66
CA TRP A 14 10.17 11.18 -0.30
C TRP A 14 10.14 10.51 1.06
N VAL A 15 11.18 9.76 1.43
CA VAL A 15 11.29 9.16 2.78
C VAL A 15 11.34 10.25 3.85
N LYS A 16 12.19 11.27 3.68
CA LYS A 16 12.30 12.40 4.63
C LYS A 16 10.99 13.19 4.75
N GLU A 17 10.34 13.45 3.63
CA GLU A 17 9.04 14.14 3.59
C GLU A 17 7.94 13.31 4.23
N GLY A 18 7.94 12.00 4.05
CA GLY A 18 7.04 11.08 4.73
C GLY A 18 7.17 11.15 6.25
N PHE A 19 8.39 11.14 6.78
CA PHE A 19 8.63 11.36 8.22
C PHE A 19 8.24 12.75 8.68
N ALA A 20 8.49 13.79 7.88
CA ALA A 20 8.09 15.15 8.21
C ALA A 20 6.58 15.28 8.29
N LEU A 21 5.84 14.66 7.37
CA LEU A 21 4.38 14.64 7.36
C LEU A 21 3.82 13.86 8.55
N TYR A 22 4.35 12.66 8.83
CA TYR A 22 3.95 11.86 9.99
C TYR A 22 4.10 12.64 11.31
N ARG A 23 5.21 13.37 11.48
CA ARG A 23 5.44 14.18 12.68
C ARG A 23 4.48 15.35 12.86
N ARG A 24 3.80 15.81 11.81
CA ARG A 24 2.81 16.90 11.93
C ARG A 24 1.56 16.46 12.69
N ASN A 25 1.11 15.23 12.47
CA ASN A 25 -0.04 14.67 13.18
C ASN A 25 0.04 13.13 13.28
N PRO A 26 0.91 12.60 14.17
CA PRO A 26 1.20 11.18 14.23
C PRO A 26 -0.01 10.36 14.67
N PHE A 27 -0.82 10.90 15.58
CA PHE A 27 -2.00 10.20 16.11
C PHE A 27 -3.11 10.05 15.07
N ALA A 28 -3.42 11.09 14.30
CA ALA A 28 -4.46 10.99 13.29
C ALA A 28 -4.10 9.99 12.19
N LEU A 29 -2.83 9.98 11.78
CA LEU A 29 -2.36 9.05 10.76
C LEU A 29 -2.28 7.61 11.28
N ALA A 30 -1.72 7.42 12.49
CA ALA A 30 -1.68 6.10 13.12
C ALA A 30 -3.08 5.55 13.36
N ALA A 31 -4.03 6.36 13.85
CA ALA A 31 -5.41 5.91 14.09
C ALA A 31 -6.12 5.48 12.80
N ASN A 32 -5.99 6.26 11.71
CA ASN A 32 -6.60 5.90 10.43
C ASN A 32 -5.93 4.67 9.79
N LEU A 33 -4.60 4.53 9.93
CA LEU A 33 -3.89 3.34 9.48
C LEU A 33 -4.28 2.10 10.31
N MET A 34 -4.38 2.23 11.63
CA MET A 34 -4.82 1.15 12.52
C MET A 34 -6.25 0.74 12.19
N LEU A 35 -7.14 1.68 11.89
CA LEU A 35 -8.50 1.38 11.41
C LEU A 35 -8.45 0.62 10.08
N MET A 36 -7.63 1.05 9.12
CA MET A 36 -7.43 0.33 7.87
C MET A 36 -6.96 -1.11 8.12
N MET A 37 -5.94 -1.31 8.96
CA MET A 37 -5.43 -2.62 9.31
C MET A 37 -6.49 -3.47 10.03
N LEU A 38 -7.27 -2.88 10.94
CA LEU A 38 -8.37 -3.56 11.63
C LEU A 38 -9.44 -4.03 10.64
N LEU A 39 -9.85 -3.20 9.70
CA LEU A 39 -10.83 -3.57 8.67
C LEU A 39 -10.33 -4.72 7.79
N ILE A 40 -9.05 -4.67 7.39
CA ILE A 40 -8.42 -5.77 6.65
C ILE A 40 -8.41 -7.05 7.49
N MET A 41 -8.01 -6.97 8.76
CA MET A 41 -7.95 -8.14 9.66
C MET A 41 -9.33 -8.73 9.93
N LEU A 42 -10.37 -7.91 10.12
CA LEU A 42 -11.75 -8.39 10.29
C LEU A 42 -12.25 -9.12 9.04
N MET A 43 -11.87 -8.68 7.85
CA MET A 43 -12.21 -9.36 6.61
C MET A 43 -11.46 -10.68 6.45
N LEU A 44 -10.18 -10.72 6.81
CA LEU A 44 -9.39 -11.95 6.82
C LEU A 44 -9.98 -12.96 7.81
N ALA A 45 -10.35 -12.52 9.01
CA ALA A 45 -11.03 -13.36 10.01
C ALA A 45 -12.44 -13.79 9.58
N GLY A 46 -13.17 -12.94 8.84
CA GLY A 46 -14.44 -13.32 8.23
C GLY A 46 -14.26 -14.39 7.16
N ALA A 47 -13.22 -14.28 6.33
CA ALA A 47 -12.90 -15.26 5.29
C ALA A 47 -12.55 -16.64 5.90
N THR A 48 -11.80 -16.68 7.01
CA THR A 48 -11.52 -17.94 7.73
C THR A 48 -12.80 -18.56 8.29
N ALA A 49 -13.68 -17.74 8.88
CA ALA A 49 -14.96 -18.21 9.44
C ALA A 49 -15.93 -18.76 8.37
N LEU A 50 -15.93 -18.18 7.16
CA LEU A 50 -16.82 -18.58 6.06
C LEU A 50 -16.49 -19.95 5.45
N VAL A 51 -15.22 -20.36 5.45
CA VAL A 51 -14.81 -21.65 4.86
C VAL A 51 -15.32 -22.83 5.71
N GLY A 52 -15.33 -22.68 7.04
CA GLY A 52 -15.68 -23.75 7.98
C GLY A 52 -14.73 -24.97 7.89
N GLY A 53 -14.83 -25.89 8.85
CA GLY A 53 -14.05 -27.13 8.86
C GLY A 53 -12.77 -27.08 9.70
N ASP A 54 -11.93 -28.12 9.56
CA ASP A 54 -10.67 -28.24 10.30
C ASP A 54 -9.66 -27.21 9.78
N GLU A 55 -9.31 -26.25 10.64
CA GLU A 55 -8.42 -25.11 10.37
C GLU A 55 -7.03 -25.55 9.90
N LYS A 56 -6.61 -26.79 10.22
CA LYS A 56 -5.29 -27.32 9.87
C LYS A 56 -5.26 -28.11 8.57
N SER A 57 -6.41 -28.35 7.93
CA SER A 57 -6.44 -29.08 6.65
C SER A 57 -5.81 -28.24 5.53
N PRO A 58 -4.92 -28.82 4.70
CA PRO A 58 -4.28 -28.12 3.59
C PRO A 58 -5.30 -27.48 2.62
N GLU A 59 -6.40 -28.19 2.35
CA GLU A 59 -7.46 -27.74 1.44
C GLU A 59 -8.26 -26.55 2.00
N THR A 60 -8.46 -26.52 3.32
CA THR A 60 -9.11 -25.39 4.01
C THR A 60 -8.21 -24.16 3.94
N MET A 61 -6.91 -24.34 4.19
CA MET A 61 -5.92 -23.25 4.17
C MET A 61 -5.83 -22.58 2.79
N GLU A 62 -5.87 -23.36 1.70
CA GLU A 62 -5.86 -22.84 0.34
C GLU A 62 -7.10 -22.00 0.03
N LYS A 63 -8.29 -22.48 0.41
CA LYS A 63 -9.55 -21.74 0.22
C LYS A 63 -9.58 -20.44 1.04
N VAL A 64 -9.10 -20.50 2.28
CA VAL A 64 -8.96 -19.32 3.16
C VAL A 64 -8.02 -18.30 2.53
N ALA A 65 -6.85 -18.73 2.06
CA ALA A 65 -5.88 -17.85 1.42
C ALA A 65 -6.43 -17.20 0.14
N LEU A 66 -7.18 -17.95 -0.66
CA LEU A 66 -7.82 -17.43 -1.87
C LEU A 66 -8.90 -16.38 -1.54
N LEU A 67 -9.77 -16.65 -0.56
CA LEU A 67 -10.79 -15.68 -0.12
C LEU A 67 -10.16 -14.43 0.49
N ALA A 68 -9.12 -14.60 1.31
CA ALA A 68 -8.32 -13.53 1.86
C ALA A 68 -7.70 -12.65 0.75
N GLN A 69 -7.13 -13.27 -0.28
CA GLN A 69 -6.56 -12.56 -1.43
C GLN A 69 -7.63 -11.77 -2.19
N CYS A 70 -8.80 -12.36 -2.42
CA CYS A 70 -9.93 -11.67 -3.05
C CYS A 70 -10.36 -10.45 -2.22
N ALA A 71 -10.55 -10.62 -0.91
CA ALA A 71 -10.94 -9.54 -0.01
C ALA A 71 -9.91 -8.41 0.02
N LEU A 72 -8.62 -8.74 0.13
CA LEU A 72 -7.53 -7.78 0.13
C LEU A 72 -7.46 -7.00 -1.19
N SER A 73 -7.52 -7.69 -2.33
CA SER A 73 -7.49 -7.06 -3.65
C SER A 73 -8.67 -6.10 -3.89
N LEU A 74 -9.86 -6.44 -3.37
CA LEU A 74 -11.07 -5.63 -3.54
C LEU A 74 -11.08 -4.37 -2.65
N LEU A 75 -10.68 -4.51 -1.38
CA LEU A 75 -10.82 -3.45 -0.37
C LEU A 75 -9.58 -2.59 -0.17
N ALA A 76 -8.38 -3.10 -0.45
CA ALA A 76 -7.16 -2.32 -0.29
C ALA A 76 -7.14 -1.05 -1.15
N PRO A 77 -7.60 -1.04 -2.42
CA PRO A 77 -7.51 0.17 -3.25
C PRO A 77 -8.35 1.34 -2.72
N PRO A 78 -9.64 1.19 -2.35
CA PRO A 78 -10.40 2.26 -1.70
C PRO A 78 -9.75 2.73 -0.39
N LEU A 79 -9.36 1.80 0.49
CA LEU A 79 -8.74 2.15 1.77
C LEU A 79 -7.42 2.92 1.59
N LEU A 80 -6.60 2.53 0.61
CA LEU A 80 -5.36 3.20 0.27
C LEU A 80 -5.62 4.63 -0.24
N VAL A 81 -6.64 4.82 -1.08
CA VAL A 81 -7.07 6.16 -1.52
C VAL A 81 -7.50 7.02 -0.34
N GLY A 82 -8.27 6.46 0.59
CA GLY A 82 -8.67 7.15 1.82
C GLY A 82 -7.49 7.51 2.71
N LEU A 83 -6.49 6.64 2.81
CA LEU A 83 -5.27 6.92 3.58
C LEU A 83 -4.44 8.05 2.95
N TYR A 84 -4.37 8.11 1.63
CA TYR A 84 -3.72 9.22 0.93
C TYR A 84 -4.48 10.54 1.06
N GLU A 85 -5.82 10.49 1.11
CA GLU A 85 -6.63 11.66 1.44
C GLU A 85 -6.36 12.16 2.87
N VAL A 86 -6.21 11.25 3.83
CA VAL A 86 -5.77 11.61 5.19
C VAL A 86 -4.40 12.30 5.16
N CYS A 87 -3.42 11.75 4.44
CA CYS A 87 -2.10 12.36 4.28
C CYS A 87 -2.20 13.77 3.68
N HIS A 88 -3.05 13.95 2.67
CA HIS A 88 -3.27 15.24 2.02
C HIS A 88 -3.89 16.26 2.97
N ARG A 89 -4.89 15.90 3.76
CA ARG A 89 -5.50 16.79 4.77
C ARG A 89 -4.49 17.25 5.81
N ILE A 90 -3.62 16.35 6.29
CA ILE A 90 -2.52 16.71 7.21
C ILE A 90 -1.52 17.64 6.52
N HIS A 91 -1.26 17.43 5.23
CA HIS A 91 -0.37 18.28 4.44
C HIS A 91 -0.90 19.72 4.37
N GLU A 92 -2.20 19.89 4.12
CA GLU A 92 -2.93 21.16 4.04
C GLU A 92 -3.26 21.79 5.42
N GLY A 93 -2.92 21.12 6.53
CA GLY A 93 -3.23 21.60 7.88
C GLY A 93 -4.71 21.51 8.26
N GLN A 94 -5.49 20.68 7.56
CA GLN A 94 -6.90 20.45 7.82
C GLN A 94 -7.12 19.43 8.95
N MET A 95 -8.31 19.47 9.57
CA MET A 95 -8.70 18.49 10.58
C MET A 95 -8.96 17.11 9.97
N VAL A 96 -8.48 16.07 10.63
CA VAL A 96 -8.63 14.66 10.23
C VAL A 96 -9.51 13.93 11.24
N MET A 97 -10.61 13.33 10.76
CA MET A 97 -11.50 12.54 11.60
C MET A 97 -10.94 11.11 11.82
N PRO A 98 -11.31 10.42 12.92
CA PRO A 98 -10.83 9.06 13.23
C PRO A 98 -11.19 7.99 12.19
N ALA A 99 -12.20 8.22 11.34
CA ALA A 99 -12.63 7.31 10.28
C ALA A 99 -12.45 7.90 8.87
N ALA A 100 -11.59 8.91 8.71
CA ALA A 100 -11.36 9.60 7.44
C ALA A 100 -10.86 8.67 6.32
N VAL A 101 -10.21 7.54 6.67
CA VAL A 101 -9.80 6.50 5.71
C VAL A 101 -10.97 5.88 4.95
N LEU A 102 -12.18 5.90 5.51
CA LEU A 102 -13.39 5.45 4.82
C LEU A 102 -13.83 6.41 3.70
N GLY A 103 -13.29 7.63 3.68
CA GLY A 103 -13.51 8.57 2.58
C GLY A 103 -13.06 8.04 1.22
N GLY A 104 -12.18 7.04 1.17
CA GLY A 104 -11.81 6.37 -0.08
C GLY A 104 -12.94 5.59 -0.76
N PHE A 105 -14.05 5.32 -0.05
CA PHE A 105 -15.22 4.63 -0.59
C PHE A 105 -16.24 5.55 -1.27
N SER A 106 -16.05 6.88 -1.22
CA SER A 106 -17.07 7.82 -1.71
C SER A 106 -16.87 8.24 -3.17
N ARG A 107 -15.64 8.46 -3.65
CA ARG A 107 -15.36 8.99 -4.99
C ARG A 107 -15.00 7.87 -5.98
N ASN A 108 -15.69 7.82 -7.12
CA ASN A 108 -15.45 6.86 -8.22
C ASN A 108 -15.39 5.38 -7.79
N ILE A 109 -16.14 4.97 -6.77
CA ILE A 109 -16.06 3.62 -6.19
C ILE A 109 -16.31 2.51 -7.22
N GLY A 110 -17.25 2.73 -8.16
CA GLY A 110 -17.50 1.78 -9.25
C GLY A 110 -16.28 1.54 -10.14
N ARG A 111 -15.52 2.60 -10.46
CA ARG A 111 -14.27 2.48 -11.24
C ARG A 111 -13.15 1.86 -10.40
N LEU A 112 -13.08 2.17 -9.10
CA LEU A 112 -12.16 1.51 -8.18
C LEU A 112 -12.41 0.02 -8.08
N MET A 113 -13.67 -0.41 -7.96
CA MET A 113 -14.03 -1.82 -7.93
C MET A 113 -13.72 -2.54 -9.25
N GLN A 114 -13.91 -1.87 -10.39
CA GLN A 114 -13.47 -2.41 -11.69
C GLN A 114 -11.94 -2.55 -11.76
N LEU A 115 -11.18 -1.60 -11.24
CA LEU A 115 -9.72 -1.70 -11.12
C LEU A 115 -9.32 -2.87 -10.23
N SER A 116 -9.92 -2.98 -9.04
CA SER A 116 -9.68 -4.09 -8.13
C SER A 116 -9.98 -5.45 -8.77
N GLY A 117 -11.09 -5.56 -9.51
CA GLY A 117 -11.45 -6.76 -10.26
C GLY A 117 -10.44 -7.09 -11.36
N LEU A 118 -9.95 -6.09 -12.09
CA LEU A 118 -8.92 -6.27 -13.12
C LEU A 118 -7.59 -6.72 -12.52
N MET A 119 -7.16 -6.12 -11.41
CA MET A 119 -5.93 -6.52 -10.71
C MET A 119 -6.07 -7.91 -10.08
N LEU A 120 -7.24 -8.24 -9.51
CA LEU A 120 -7.52 -9.57 -9.00
C LEU A 120 -7.46 -10.62 -10.11
N ALA A 121 -8.10 -10.38 -11.25
CA ALA A 121 -8.05 -11.30 -12.40
C ALA A 121 -6.61 -11.52 -12.88
N TYR A 122 -5.78 -10.46 -12.91
CA TYR A 122 -4.36 -10.58 -13.22
C TYR A 122 -3.63 -11.43 -12.19
N SER A 123 -3.79 -11.16 -10.89
CA SER A 123 -3.14 -11.93 -9.82
C SER A 123 -3.52 -13.41 -9.85
N LEU A 124 -4.79 -13.72 -10.12
CA LEU A 124 -5.26 -15.10 -10.26
C LEU A 124 -4.67 -15.80 -11.49
N ALA A 125 -4.51 -15.07 -12.61
CA ALA A 125 -3.84 -15.60 -13.79
C ALA A 125 -2.36 -15.90 -13.53
N VAL A 126 -1.65 -15.02 -12.80
CA VAL A 126 -0.26 -15.27 -12.38
C VAL A 126 -0.18 -16.51 -11.49
N PHE A 127 -1.04 -16.61 -10.48
CA PHE A 127 -1.11 -17.76 -9.60
C PHE A 127 -1.38 -19.06 -10.38
N ALA A 128 -2.36 -19.08 -11.29
CA ALA A 128 -2.67 -20.25 -12.10
C ALA A 128 -1.50 -20.67 -13.02
N LEU A 129 -0.80 -19.70 -13.61
CA LEU A 129 0.38 -19.96 -14.43
C LEU A 129 1.55 -20.51 -13.60
N GLU A 130 1.74 -20.03 -12.37
CA GLU A 130 2.73 -20.58 -11.44
C GLU A 130 2.44 -22.05 -11.15
N GLN A 131 1.19 -22.38 -10.82
CA GLN A 131 0.78 -23.76 -10.52
C GLN A 131 0.97 -24.69 -11.74
N LEU A 132 0.71 -24.19 -12.95
CA LEU A 132 0.89 -24.96 -14.18
C LEU A 132 2.37 -25.18 -14.54
N THR A 133 3.22 -24.17 -14.32
CA THR A 133 4.63 -24.20 -14.72
C THR A 133 5.57 -24.73 -13.65
N GLN A 134 5.11 -24.79 -12.39
CA GLN A 134 5.90 -25.13 -11.20
C GLN A 134 7.19 -24.31 -11.08
N SER A 135 7.19 -23.10 -11.64
CA SER A 135 8.35 -22.22 -11.70
C SER A 135 8.07 -20.90 -10.96
N PRO A 136 8.77 -20.62 -9.85
CA PRO A 136 8.58 -19.37 -9.12
C PRO A 136 9.05 -18.16 -9.94
N VAL A 137 9.90 -18.37 -10.96
CA VAL A 137 10.38 -17.31 -11.84
C VAL A 137 9.24 -16.69 -12.64
N VAL A 138 8.25 -17.49 -13.05
CA VAL A 138 7.08 -16.99 -13.80
C VAL A 138 6.33 -15.96 -12.97
N SER A 139 6.08 -16.26 -11.69
CA SER A 139 5.40 -15.33 -10.78
C SER A 139 6.21 -14.08 -10.51
N VAL A 140 7.53 -14.19 -10.33
CA VAL A 140 8.38 -13.00 -10.13
C VAL A 140 8.32 -12.08 -11.35
N VAL A 141 8.45 -12.63 -12.56
CA VAL A 141 8.47 -11.85 -13.81
C VAL A 141 7.12 -11.19 -14.08
N LEU A 142 6.01 -11.91 -13.88
CA LEU A 142 4.67 -11.38 -14.12
C LEU A 142 4.16 -10.47 -12.98
N SER A 143 4.65 -10.65 -11.76
CA SER A 143 4.28 -9.77 -10.64
C SER A 143 4.93 -8.39 -10.72
N MET A 144 6.06 -8.25 -11.43
CA MET A 144 6.70 -6.94 -11.62
C MET A 144 5.80 -5.92 -12.34
N PRO A 145 5.28 -6.18 -13.55
CA PRO A 145 4.36 -5.25 -14.21
C PRO A 145 3.07 -5.04 -13.42
N LEU A 146 2.58 -6.07 -12.70
CA LEU A 146 1.44 -5.93 -11.79
C LEU A 146 1.72 -4.93 -10.67
N LEU A 147 2.87 -5.05 -9.99
CA LEU A 147 3.30 -4.12 -8.94
C LEU A 147 3.39 -2.68 -9.48
N MET A 148 3.99 -2.52 -10.66
CA MET A 148 4.10 -1.21 -11.33
C MET A 148 2.73 -0.63 -11.69
N ALA A 149 1.81 -1.47 -12.17
CA ALA A 149 0.45 -1.08 -12.48
C ALA A 149 -0.35 -0.70 -11.23
N ASN A 150 -0.14 -1.39 -10.11
CA ASN A 150 -0.86 -1.14 -8.86
C ASN A 150 -0.33 0.06 -8.06
N TRP A 151 0.91 0.50 -8.32
CA TRP A 151 1.60 1.53 -7.51
C TRP A 151 0.81 2.84 -7.38
N PHE A 152 0.30 3.38 -8.49
CA PHE A 152 -0.43 4.66 -8.54
C PHE A 152 -1.88 4.52 -9.04
N SER A 153 -2.24 3.39 -9.66
CA SER A 153 -3.55 3.25 -10.32
C SER A 153 -4.78 3.37 -9.41
N PRO A 154 -4.77 2.95 -8.12
CA PRO A 154 -5.89 3.19 -7.22
C PRO A 154 -6.17 4.68 -7.09
N LEU A 155 -5.13 5.48 -6.92
CA LEU A 155 -5.27 6.92 -6.68
C LEU A 155 -5.72 7.67 -7.93
N LEU A 156 -5.17 7.32 -9.10
CA LEU A 156 -5.62 7.87 -10.39
C LEU A 156 -7.11 7.55 -10.63
N THR A 157 -7.51 6.30 -10.38
CA THR A 157 -8.88 5.83 -10.61
C THR A 157 -9.87 6.43 -9.60
N GLY A 158 -9.53 6.41 -8.31
CA GLY A 158 -10.38 6.89 -7.24
C GLY A 158 -10.56 8.39 -7.26
N ARG A 159 -9.45 9.14 -7.41
CA ARG A 159 -9.49 10.60 -7.31
C ARG A 159 -9.85 11.29 -8.63
N LEU A 160 -9.19 10.89 -9.72
CA LEU A 160 -9.42 11.52 -11.03
C LEU A 160 -10.46 10.81 -11.88
N GLY A 161 -10.98 9.67 -11.43
CA GLY A 161 -11.97 8.92 -12.19
C GLY A 161 -11.41 8.34 -13.48
N THR A 162 -10.10 8.16 -13.62
CA THR A 162 -9.56 7.59 -14.85
C THR A 162 -10.03 6.16 -15.06
N PRO A 163 -10.34 5.74 -16.30
CA PRO A 163 -10.71 4.37 -16.59
C PRO A 163 -9.63 3.38 -16.10
N PRO A 164 -10.00 2.24 -15.48
CA PRO A 164 -9.08 1.34 -14.78
C PRO A 164 -7.84 0.92 -15.59
N LEU A 165 -8.06 0.44 -16.82
CA LEU A 165 -6.96 -0.01 -17.68
C LEU A 165 -6.02 1.14 -18.06
N LYS A 166 -6.57 2.34 -18.24
CA LYS A 166 -5.79 3.55 -18.52
C LYS A 166 -4.96 3.97 -17.29
N SER A 167 -5.55 3.88 -16.09
CA SER A 167 -4.84 4.13 -14.82
C SER A 167 -3.68 3.16 -14.62
N ALA A 168 -3.92 1.87 -14.85
CA ALA A 168 -2.92 0.82 -14.74
C ALA A 168 -1.74 1.06 -15.70
N PHE A 169 -2.04 1.36 -16.96
CA PHE A 169 -1.04 1.69 -17.97
C PHE A 169 -0.23 2.94 -17.59
N PHE A 170 -0.89 4.02 -17.17
CA PHE A 170 -0.17 5.23 -16.75
C PHE A 170 0.69 5.01 -15.51
N SER A 171 0.21 4.23 -14.54
CA SER A 171 1.00 3.84 -13.37
C SER A 171 2.27 3.10 -13.78
N MET A 172 2.12 2.08 -14.63
CA MET A 172 3.24 1.29 -15.12
C MET A 172 4.28 2.14 -15.84
N ILE A 173 3.84 2.98 -16.78
CA ILE A 173 4.74 3.88 -17.52
C ILE A 173 5.37 4.93 -16.60
N ALA A 174 4.65 5.43 -15.58
CA ALA A 174 5.19 6.39 -14.62
C ALA A 174 6.31 5.76 -13.77
N VAL A 175 6.12 4.53 -13.28
CA VAL A 175 7.17 3.79 -12.55
C VAL A 175 8.36 3.52 -13.47
N TYR A 176 8.12 3.05 -14.70
CA TYR A 176 9.18 2.76 -15.68
C TYR A 176 10.02 4.01 -16.02
N ARG A 177 9.39 5.17 -16.17
CA ARG A 177 10.09 6.44 -16.44
C ARG A 177 10.87 6.97 -15.24
N ASN A 178 10.55 6.53 -14.03
CA ASN A 178 11.12 6.98 -12.76
C ASN A 178 11.87 5.87 -12.00
N LEU A 179 12.34 4.82 -12.69
CA LEU A 179 13.00 3.67 -12.06
C LEU A 179 14.13 4.06 -11.10
N GLY A 180 14.96 5.05 -11.44
CA GLY A 180 16.03 5.51 -10.57
C GLY A 180 15.52 6.11 -9.25
N ALA A 181 14.48 6.94 -9.30
CA ALA A 181 13.88 7.53 -8.10
C ALA A 181 13.15 6.48 -7.26
N VAL A 182 12.42 5.57 -7.91
CA VAL A 182 11.73 4.46 -7.25
C VAL A 182 12.73 3.48 -6.63
N ALA A 183 13.85 3.17 -7.29
CA ALA A 183 14.89 2.30 -6.75
C ALA A 183 15.53 2.90 -5.50
N VAL A 184 15.90 4.19 -5.54
CA VAL A 184 16.42 4.90 -4.35
C VAL A 184 15.37 4.93 -3.25
N PHE A 185 14.10 5.14 -3.57
CA PHE A 185 13.00 5.09 -2.61
C PHE A 185 12.87 3.72 -1.95
N CYS A 186 12.88 2.63 -2.73
CA CYS A 186 12.82 1.27 -2.20
C CYS A 186 14.04 0.94 -1.33
N LEU A 187 15.26 1.29 -1.78
CA LEU A 187 16.49 1.05 -1.02
C LEU A 187 16.53 1.83 0.29
N SER A 188 16.21 3.12 0.23
CA SER A 188 16.17 3.95 1.44
C SER A 188 15.04 3.53 2.38
N SER A 189 13.89 3.12 1.87
CA SER A 189 12.80 2.59 2.68
C SER A 189 13.17 1.27 3.36
N LEU A 190 13.84 0.36 2.64
CA LEU A 190 14.38 -0.87 3.21
C LEU A 190 15.33 -0.58 4.37
N VAL A 191 16.25 0.37 4.20
CA VAL A 191 17.19 0.75 5.26
C VAL A 191 16.45 1.34 6.46
N VAL A 192 15.58 2.32 6.24
CA VAL A 192 15.00 3.12 7.34
C VAL A 192 13.84 2.41 8.06
N PHE A 193 13.00 1.69 7.34
CA PHE A 193 11.80 1.07 7.91
C PHE A 193 11.98 -0.40 8.28
N VAL A 194 13.03 -1.06 7.80
CA VAL A 194 13.29 -2.48 8.06
C VAL A 194 14.65 -2.68 8.73
N LEU A 195 15.76 -2.42 8.03
CA LEU A 195 17.08 -2.81 8.52
C LEU A 195 17.50 -2.08 9.80
N LEU A 196 17.29 -0.75 9.88
CA LEU A 196 17.63 0.03 11.07
C LEU A 196 16.79 -0.36 12.30
N PRO A 197 15.44 -0.45 12.22
CA PRO A 197 14.61 -0.95 13.31
C PRO A 197 14.98 -2.38 13.74
N SER A 198 15.21 -3.29 12.79
CA SER A 198 15.59 -4.68 13.08
C SER A 198 16.96 -4.76 13.77
N LEU A 199 17.93 -3.95 13.33
CA LEU A 199 19.25 -3.87 13.99
C LEU A 199 19.10 -3.34 15.42
N ALA A 200 18.37 -2.24 15.62
CA ALA A 200 18.15 -1.66 16.95
C ALA A 200 17.50 -2.66 17.90
N ALA A 201 16.51 -3.40 17.42
CA ALA A 201 15.86 -4.43 18.20
C ALA A 201 16.73 -5.67 18.47
N GLY A 202 17.52 -6.11 17.48
CA GLY A 202 18.48 -7.21 17.67
C GLY A 202 19.51 -6.86 18.74
N LEU A 203 20.04 -5.64 18.72
CA LEU A 203 20.94 -5.14 19.75
C LEU A 203 20.27 -5.07 21.13
N LEU A 204 19.01 -4.59 21.20
CA LEU A 204 18.27 -4.59 22.46
C LEU A 204 17.99 -6.02 22.96
N THR A 205 17.69 -6.96 22.07
CA THR A 205 17.46 -8.37 22.41
C THR A 205 18.70 -8.99 23.05
N ALA A 206 19.89 -8.65 22.57
CA ALA A 206 21.14 -9.16 23.12
C ALA A 206 21.40 -8.73 24.58
N ILE A 207 20.86 -7.58 25.00
CA ILE A 207 21.06 -7.03 26.36
C ILE A 207 19.86 -7.32 27.26
N ALA A 208 18.65 -7.26 26.68
CA ALA A 208 17.37 -7.37 27.38
C ALA A 208 16.36 -8.15 26.51
N PRO A 209 16.43 -9.50 26.49
CA PRO A 209 15.69 -10.33 25.54
C PRO A 209 14.17 -10.09 25.52
N ALA A 210 13.57 -9.88 26.69
CA ALA A 210 12.13 -9.62 26.82
C ALA A 210 11.69 -8.30 26.16
N PHE A 211 12.56 -7.29 26.14
CA PHE A 211 12.26 -5.97 25.57
C PHE A 211 12.55 -5.90 24.06
N GLY A 212 13.59 -6.61 23.61
CA GLY A 212 14.00 -6.63 22.21
C GLY A 212 12.96 -7.23 21.26
N ALA A 213 12.23 -8.27 21.68
CA ALA A 213 11.14 -8.83 20.89
C ALA A 213 9.92 -7.88 20.82
N ALA A 214 9.58 -7.23 21.94
CA ALA A 214 8.44 -6.33 22.02
C ALA A 214 8.65 -5.04 21.22
N ILE A 215 9.89 -4.52 21.18
CA ILE A 215 10.17 -3.24 20.51
C ILE A 215 10.02 -3.32 18.99
N ILE A 216 10.26 -4.48 18.36
CA ILE A 216 10.04 -4.67 16.91
C ILE A 216 8.59 -4.38 16.55
N SER A 217 7.65 -4.95 17.28
CA SER A 217 6.22 -4.79 17.00
C SER A 217 5.78 -3.33 17.18
N VAL A 218 6.31 -2.65 18.20
CA VAL A 218 6.04 -1.23 18.46
C VAL A 218 6.62 -0.36 17.35
N LEU A 219 7.89 -0.59 16.97
CA LEU A 219 8.54 0.17 15.90
C LEU A 219 7.86 -0.06 14.55
N ALA A 220 7.50 -1.30 14.22
CA ALA A 220 6.77 -1.61 13.00
C ALA A 220 5.44 -0.83 12.92
N LEU A 221 4.66 -0.85 14.00
CA LEU A 221 3.38 -0.14 14.06
C LEU A 221 3.56 1.40 14.01
N ALA A 222 4.60 1.93 14.67
CA ALA A 222 4.86 3.37 14.71
C ALA A 222 5.44 3.93 13.39
N LEU A 223 6.22 3.12 12.67
CA LEU A 223 6.92 3.54 11.46
C LEU A 223 6.11 3.31 10.17
N LEU A 224 5.16 2.38 10.18
CA LEU A 224 4.31 2.10 9.02
C LEU A 224 3.51 3.34 8.52
N PRO A 225 2.92 4.19 9.39
CA PRO A 225 2.31 5.45 8.95
C PRO A 225 3.28 6.38 8.22
N ALA A 226 4.55 6.44 8.67
CA ALA A 226 5.57 7.24 8.02
C ALA A 226 5.94 6.69 6.64
N LEU A 227 5.95 5.36 6.46
CA LEU A 227 6.12 4.74 5.14
C LEU A 227 4.99 5.11 4.18
N PHE A 228 3.72 4.99 4.61
CA PHE A 228 2.57 5.41 3.78
C PHE A 228 2.56 6.90 3.47
N SER A 229 3.04 7.75 4.39
CA SER A 229 3.27 9.17 4.14
C SER A 229 4.34 9.42 3.06
N ALA A 230 5.37 8.57 3.01
CA ALA A 230 6.41 8.65 1.99
C ALA A 230 5.89 8.23 0.61
N PHE A 231 5.02 7.21 0.56
CA PHE A 231 4.28 6.88 -0.66
C PHE A 231 3.41 8.06 -1.14
N TYR A 232 2.70 8.74 -0.23
CA TYR A 232 1.95 9.96 -0.55
C TYR A 232 2.85 11.04 -1.17
N ALA A 233 4.04 11.30 -0.61
CA ALA A 233 4.98 12.25 -1.19
C ALA A 233 5.39 11.87 -2.62
N SER A 234 5.61 10.56 -2.88
CA SER A 234 5.92 10.08 -4.23
C SER A 234 4.78 10.30 -5.23
N THR A 235 3.52 10.07 -4.81
CA THR A 235 2.35 10.22 -5.69
C THR A 235 2.10 11.68 -6.02
N ARG A 236 2.25 12.58 -5.04
CA ARG A 236 2.16 14.04 -5.21
C ARG A 236 3.18 14.58 -6.20
N ASP A 237 4.44 14.17 -6.09
CA ASP A 237 5.49 14.70 -6.96
C ASP A 237 5.39 14.15 -8.39
N ILE A 238 5.01 12.87 -8.57
CA ILE A 238 4.91 12.26 -9.91
C ILE A 238 3.62 12.70 -10.62
N PHE A 239 2.53 12.90 -9.88
CA PHE A 239 1.23 13.28 -10.42
C PHE A 239 0.62 14.48 -9.67
N PRO A 240 1.11 15.72 -9.90
CA PRO A 240 0.56 16.92 -9.26
C PRO A 240 -0.94 17.12 -9.51
N ALA A 241 -1.40 16.76 -10.72
CA ALA A 241 -2.80 16.86 -11.14
C ALA A 241 -3.80 16.12 -10.22
N LEU A 242 -3.35 15.18 -9.37
CA LEU A 242 -4.19 14.54 -8.36
C LEU A 242 -4.70 15.52 -7.32
N TRP A 243 -3.94 16.57 -7.04
CA TRP A 243 -4.18 17.49 -5.95
C TRP A 243 -4.59 18.89 -6.43
N ASP A 244 -4.29 19.21 -7.70
CA ASP A 244 -4.79 20.43 -8.36
C ASP A 244 -6.27 20.33 -8.78
N ALA A 245 -6.84 19.11 -8.80
CA ALA A 245 -8.25 18.92 -9.14
C ALA A 245 -9.15 19.44 -8.01
N PRO A 246 -10.18 20.26 -8.32
CA PRO A 246 -11.07 20.81 -7.30
C PRO A 246 -11.70 19.70 -6.45
N ALA A 247 -11.79 20.00 -5.14
CA ALA A 247 -12.58 19.24 -4.20
C ALA A 247 -14.05 19.57 -4.44
N ASP A 248 -14.67 18.88 -5.39
CA ASP A 248 -16.12 18.89 -5.58
C ASP A 248 -16.82 18.04 -4.51
#